data_AF-A0A9P6D515-F1
#
_entry.id   AF-A0A9P6D515-F1
#
_cell.length_a   1.000
_cell.length_b   1.000
_cell.length_c   1.000
_cell.angle_alpha   90.00
_cell.angle_beta   90.00
_cell.angle_gamma   90.00
#
_symmetry.space_group_name_H-M   'P 1'
#
loop_
_entity.id
_entity.type
_entity.pdbx_description
1 polymer ?
#
loop_
_entity_poly.entity_id
_entity_poly.type
_entity_poly.pdbx_seq_one_letter_code
_entity_poly.pdbx_strand_id
1 'polypeptide(L)'
;MAHGYTIWPATSEPKLRKSSLRKHLPQLESMIAICKSERLRKELDERINSRKEKIASFYSSFAKTFLTLEMMPYLPSPELLFDIKLFEDYIDDPKEVVVDLIAGTAQKEILRFIVEFFSHKKRQLLELLLETDLLPEDVTEDTSPETFLGLALAAFECCGNAVFITWKEAGIHVCQEGGEMTQHGWGLPFLFRFSDAAYNALCKLSAILLVDPQSISANDLDTLNRRFVCKGCKFTRHALMQGLLSMTWRECLVHAVQLSKSPPQDQHVAEFDILTEDVTKSILAVEQPFPSPAEKNWCCRHCHIFSDPVKKAEAIAHARTAHSIKAPVSGKDFAYCATEHSPIRPRVFIGLDENSNHRCLRCPASKSLRLWGKEPALLRHLLDR
;
A
#
# COMPACT_ATOMS: atom_id res chain seq x y z
N MET A 1 -4.49 3.10 -32.18
CA MET A 1 -4.52 2.62 -33.58
C MET A 1 -5.94 2.74 -34.07
N ALA A 2 -6.22 3.66 -34.98
CA ALA A 2 -7.56 3.82 -35.54
C ALA A 2 -7.80 2.68 -36.54
N HIS A 3 -8.70 1.75 -36.22
CA HIS A 3 -9.21 0.84 -37.23
C HIS A 3 -10.03 1.67 -38.22
N GLY A 4 -9.38 2.01 -39.35
CA GLY A 4 -10.03 2.68 -40.47
C GLY A 4 -11.12 1.79 -41.01
N TYR A 5 -12.37 2.10 -40.67
CA TYR A 5 -13.53 1.53 -41.35
C TYR A 5 -13.46 1.95 -42.81
N THR A 6 -13.15 1.01 -43.68
CA THR A 6 -13.20 1.22 -45.12
C THR A 6 -14.66 1.44 -45.49
N ILE A 7 -15.01 2.69 -45.81
CA ILE A 7 -16.32 3.04 -46.35
C ILE A 7 -16.37 2.39 -47.74
N TRP A 8 -17.15 1.32 -47.87
CA TRP A 8 -17.35 0.67 -49.16
C TRP A 8 -18.10 1.64 -50.08
N PRO A 9 -17.55 1.99 -51.26
CA PRO A 9 -18.24 2.86 -52.20
C PRO A 9 -19.54 2.18 -52.67
N ALA A 10 -20.58 2.97 -52.91
CA ALA A 10 -21.86 2.54 -53.48
C ALA A 10 -21.68 2.13 -54.96
N THR A 11 -20.91 1.08 -55.21
CA THR A 11 -20.76 0.47 -56.52
C THR A 11 -21.71 -0.71 -56.63
N SER A 12 -22.30 -0.83 -57.82
CA SER A 12 -23.23 -1.87 -58.27
C SER A 12 -23.06 -3.21 -57.56
N GLU A 13 -24.13 -3.72 -56.94
CA GLU A 13 -24.15 -5.03 -56.27
C GLU A 13 -23.55 -6.10 -57.20
N PRO A 14 -22.39 -6.69 -56.86
CA PRO A 14 -21.82 -7.77 -57.65
C PRO A 14 -22.80 -8.94 -57.61
N LYS A 15 -23.40 -9.28 -58.76
CA LYS A 15 -24.26 -10.46 -58.91
C LYS A 15 -23.44 -11.73 -58.67
N LEU A 16 -23.38 -12.18 -57.42
CA LEU A 16 -22.80 -13.47 -57.04
C LEU A 16 -23.59 -14.58 -57.72
N ARG A 17 -22.94 -15.30 -58.65
CA ARG A 17 -23.53 -16.51 -59.26
C ARG A 17 -23.73 -17.57 -58.17
N LYS A 18 -24.88 -18.27 -58.18
CA LYS A 18 -25.23 -19.34 -57.22
C LYS A 18 -24.12 -20.41 -57.09
N SER A 19 -23.43 -20.72 -58.19
CA SER A 19 -22.31 -21.68 -58.20
C SER A 19 -21.10 -21.18 -57.41
N SER A 20 -20.76 -19.89 -57.50
CA SER A 20 -19.69 -19.28 -56.71
C SER A 20 -20.04 -19.26 -55.22
N LEU A 21 -21.29 -18.92 -54.86
CA LEU A 21 -21.72 -18.93 -53.47
C LEU A 21 -21.59 -20.33 -52.84
N ARG A 22 -22.03 -21.39 -53.53
CA ARG A 22 -21.88 -22.78 -53.03
C ARG A 22 -20.42 -23.15 -52.80
N LYS A 23 -19.50 -22.67 -53.64
CA LYS A 23 -18.06 -22.93 -53.50
C LYS A 23 -17.47 -22.25 -52.24
N HIS A 24 -18.00 -21.09 -51.85
CA HIS A 24 -17.53 -20.33 -50.69
C HIS A 24 -18.35 -20.56 -49.42
N LEU A 25 -19.49 -21.26 -49.49
CA LEU A 25 -20.37 -21.48 -48.35
C LEU A 25 -19.65 -22.11 -47.14
N PRO A 26 -18.80 -23.14 -47.27
CA PRO A 26 -18.08 -23.70 -46.12
C PRO A 26 -17.13 -22.70 -45.45
N GLN A 27 -16.51 -21.81 -46.23
CA GLN A 27 -15.63 -20.76 -45.69
C GLN A 27 -16.44 -19.71 -44.93
N LEU A 28 -17.59 -19.30 -45.48
CA LEU A 28 -18.50 -18.36 -44.82
C LEU A 28 -19.09 -18.94 -43.53
N GLU A 29 -19.51 -20.21 -43.54
CA GLU A 29 -20.00 -20.92 -42.34
C GLU A 29 -18.93 -20.98 -41.25
N SER A 30 -17.68 -21.31 -41.62
CA SER A 30 -16.54 -21.29 -40.70
C SER A 30 -16.29 -19.89 -40.12
N MET A 31 -16.28 -18.86 -40.95
CA MET A 31 -16.13 -17.47 -40.49
C MET A 31 -17.27 -17.05 -39.55
N ILE A 32 -18.52 -17.39 -39.87
CA ILE A 32 -19.68 -17.10 -39.02
C ILE A 32 -19.54 -17.84 -37.67
N ALA A 33 -19.09 -19.09 -37.68
CA ALA A 33 -18.86 -19.85 -36.45
C ALA A 33 -17.78 -19.21 -35.56
N ILE A 34 -16.66 -18.78 -36.15
CA ILE A 34 -15.59 -18.06 -35.44
C ILE A 34 -16.12 -16.75 -34.85
N CYS A 35 -16.74 -15.90 -35.67
CA CYS A 35 -17.30 -14.63 -35.22
C CYS A 35 -18.35 -14.82 -34.12
N LYS A 36 -19.20 -15.85 -34.23
CA LYS A 36 -20.19 -16.20 -33.20
C LYS A 36 -19.50 -16.64 -31.90
N SER A 37 -18.46 -17.45 -31.98
CA SER A 37 -17.69 -17.89 -30.81
C SER A 37 -17.02 -16.73 -30.11
N GLU A 38 -16.38 -15.83 -30.85
CA GLU A 38 -15.75 -14.62 -30.30
C GLU A 38 -16.77 -13.71 -29.64
N ARG A 39 -17.93 -13.49 -30.29
CA ARG A 39 -19.02 -12.70 -29.73
C ARG A 39 -19.54 -13.30 -28.42
N LEU A 40 -19.81 -14.60 -28.39
CA LEU A 40 -20.28 -15.29 -27.18
C LEU A 40 -19.26 -15.24 -26.05
N ARG A 41 -17.96 -15.38 -26.35
CA ARG A 41 -16.89 -15.22 -25.36
C ARG A 41 -16.88 -13.81 -24.76
N LYS A 42 -16.99 -12.79 -25.61
CA LYS A 42 -17.05 -11.39 -25.17
C LYS A 42 -18.29 -11.12 -24.30
N GLU A 43 -19.46 -11.59 -24.72
CA GLU A 43 -20.71 -11.47 -23.95
C GLU A 43 -20.61 -12.17 -22.58
N LEU A 44 -19.92 -13.33 -22.52
CA LEU A 44 -19.64 -14.03 -21.27
C LEU A 44 -18.68 -13.24 -20.38
N ASP A 45 -17.56 -12.75 -20.91
CA ASP A 45 -16.56 -11.95 -20.18
C ASP A 45 -17.19 -10.66 -19.62
N GLU A 46 -18.00 -9.96 -20.42
CA GLU A 46 -18.74 -8.77 -20.01
C GLU A 46 -19.71 -9.08 -18.87
N ARG A 47 -20.39 -10.23 -18.92
CA ARG A 47 -21.31 -10.67 -17.87
C ARG A 47 -20.58 -11.01 -16.57
N ILE A 48 -19.48 -11.75 -16.64
CA ILE A 48 -18.63 -12.09 -15.50
C ILE A 48 -18.12 -10.82 -14.84
N ASN A 49 -17.58 -9.88 -15.62
CA ASN A 49 -17.07 -8.61 -15.10
C ASN A 49 -18.17 -7.76 -14.45
N SER A 50 -19.34 -7.65 -15.08
CA SER A 50 -20.48 -6.94 -14.50
C SER A 50 -20.90 -7.52 -13.14
N ARG A 51 -20.87 -8.85 -12.98
CA ARG A 51 -21.19 -9.52 -11.71
C ARG A 51 -20.10 -9.31 -10.66
N LYS A 52 -18.82 -9.37 -11.04
CA LYS A 52 -17.69 -9.03 -10.17
C LYS A 52 -17.79 -7.59 -9.65
N GLU A 53 -18.12 -6.64 -10.52
CA GLU A 53 -18.36 -5.24 -10.13
C GLU A 53 -19.53 -5.09 -9.14
N LYS A 54 -20.63 -5.83 -9.35
CA LYS A 54 -21.76 -5.87 -8.41
C LYS A 54 -21.34 -6.38 -7.03
N ILE A 55 -20.54 -7.46 -6.97
CA ILE A 55 -20.02 -7.99 -5.70
C ILE A 55 -19.08 -6.98 -5.03
N ALA A 56 -18.16 -6.37 -5.78
CA ALA A 56 -17.23 -5.37 -5.25
C ALA A 56 -17.96 -4.13 -4.70
N SER A 57 -19.01 -3.68 -5.40
CA SER A 57 -19.87 -2.59 -4.95
C SER A 57 -20.67 -2.96 -3.70
N PHE A 58 -21.22 -4.17 -3.66
CA PHE A 58 -21.93 -4.69 -2.49
C PHE A 58 -21.00 -4.81 -1.27
N TYR A 59 -19.80 -5.35 -1.45
CA TYR A 59 -18.76 -5.43 -0.42
C TYR A 59 -18.37 -4.06 0.11
N SER A 60 -18.10 -3.11 -0.78
CA SER A 60 -17.76 -1.74 -0.41
C SER A 60 -18.88 -1.09 0.39
N SER A 61 -20.14 -1.31 0.00
CA SER A 61 -21.32 -0.81 0.70
C SER A 61 -21.53 -1.49 2.05
N PHE A 62 -21.30 -2.79 2.14
CA PHE A 62 -21.35 -3.56 3.39
C PHE A 62 -20.28 -3.08 4.37
N ALA A 63 -19.03 -3.01 3.93
CA ALA A 63 -17.90 -2.57 4.74
C ALA A 63 -18.17 -1.19 5.35
N LYS A 64 -18.70 -0.30 4.52
CA LYS A 64 -19.25 0.98 4.92
C LYS A 64 -20.33 0.84 5.99
N THR A 65 -21.39 0.09 5.78
CA THR A 65 -22.49 0.09 6.76
C THR A 65 -22.18 -0.62 8.08
N PHE A 66 -21.35 -1.67 8.06
CA PHE A 66 -21.28 -2.63 9.17
C PHE A 66 -19.91 -2.74 9.85
N LEU A 67 -18.83 -2.21 9.28
CA LEU A 67 -17.49 -2.35 9.86
C LEU A 67 -17.02 -1.06 10.54
N THR A 68 -16.11 -1.23 11.50
CA THR A 68 -15.51 -0.09 12.18
C THR A 68 -14.55 0.65 11.25
N LEU A 69 -14.47 1.97 11.43
CA LEU A 69 -13.61 2.84 10.64
C LEU A 69 -12.11 2.60 10.94
N GLU A 70 -11.82 1.88 12.02
CA GLU A 70 -10.47 1.37 12.28
C GLU A 70 -10.09 0.25 11.30
N MET A 71 -11.02 -0.65 10.97
CA MET A 71 -10.79 -1.79 10.09
C MET A 71 -10.75 -1.44 8.61
N MET A 72 -11.40 -0.33 8.20
CA MET A 72 -11.55 0.07 6.80
C MET A 72 -10.24 0.13 5.99
N PRO A 73 -9.12 0.70 6.49
CA PRO A 73 -7.85 0.69 5.76
C PRO A 73 -7.27 -0.71 5.60
N TYR A 74 -7.75 -1.67 6.41
CA TYR A 74 -7.20 -3.01 6.52
C TYR A 74 -7.95 -4.08 5.74
N LEU A 75 -9.01 -3.68 5.02
CA LEU A 75 -9.90 -4.65 4.40
C LEU A 75 -9.25 -5.40 3.24
N PRO A 76 -9.47 -6.72 3.13
CA PRO A 76 -9.07 -7.49 1.96
C PRO A 76 -9.70 -6.93 0.67
N SER A 77 -9.01 -7.15 -0.44
CA SER A 77 -9.51 -6.85 -1.79
C SER A 77 -10.85 -7.56 -2.03
N PRO A 78 -11.85 -6.90 -2.67
CA PRO A 78 -13.09 -7.56 -3.06
C PRO A 78 -12.87 -8.75 -4.00
N GLU A 79 -11.73 -8.81 -4.70
CA GLU A 79 -11.41 -9.91 -5.60
C GLU A 79 -11.31 -11.25 -4.88
N LEU A 80 -10.87 -11.25 -3.61
CA LEU A 80 -10.80 -12.44 -2.77
C LEU A 80 -12.18 -13.01 -2.42
N LEU A 81 -13.25 -12.23 -2.62
CA LEU A 81 -14.62 -12.73 -2.44
C LEU A 81 -15.06 -13.59 -3.62
N PHE A 82 -14.48 -13.43 -4.81
CA PHE A 82 -14.95 -14.11 -6.01
C PHE A 82 -14.81 -15.63 -5.92
N ASP A 83 -13.90 -16.10 -5.07
CA ASP A 83 -13.64 -17.52 -4.84
C ASP A 83 -14.52 -18.14 -3.73
N ILE A 84 -15.29 -17.32 -3.00
CA ILE A 84 -16.26 -17.85 -2.04
C ILE A 84 -17.40 -18.48 -2.83
N LYS A 85 -17.75 -19.73 -2.49
CA LYS A 85 -18.73 -20.52 -3.24
C LYS A 85 -20.02 -19.78 -3.61
N LEU A 86 -20.58 -19.00 -2.68
CA LEU A 86 -21.77 -18.18 -2.93
C LEU A 86 -21.58 -17.19 -4.10
N PHE A 87 -20.42 -16.52 -4.14
CA PHE A 87 -20.11 -15.50 -5.13
C PHE A 87 -19.59 -16.12 -6.44
N GLU A 88 -18.81 -17.20 -6.36
CA GLU A 88 -18.43 -18.03 -7.51
C GLU A 88 -19.67 -18.50 -8.28
N ASP A 89 -20.63 -19.13 -7.59
CA ASP A 89 -21.88 -19.63 -8.19
C ASP A 89 -22.69 -18.49 -8.84
N TYR A 90 -22.68 -17.29 -8.24
CA TYR A 90 -23.31 -16.11 -8.82
C TYR A 90 -22.59 -15.61 -10.08
N ILE A 91 -21.26 -15.53 -10.04
CA ILE A 91 -20.41 -15.06 -11.16
C ILE A 91 -20.54 -16.02 -12.34
N ASP A 92 -20.57 -17.32 -12.10
CA ASP A 92 -20.52 -18.35 -13.14
C ASP A 92 -21.90 -18.85 -13.61
N ASP A 93 -23.01 -18.31 -13.08
CA ASP A 93 -24.36 -18.72 -13.51
C ASP A 93 -24.55 -18.47 -15.03
N PRO A 94 -24.81 -19.52 -15.85
CA PRO A 94 -24.90 -19.37 -17.30
C PRO A 94 -26.12 -18.56 -17.77
N LYS A 95 -27.10 -18.29 -16.91
CA LYS A 95 -28.30 -17.51 -17.24
C LYS A 95 -27.95 -16.05 -17.51
N GLU A 96 -28.65 -15.46 -18.48
CA GLU A 96 -28.51 -14.04 -18.80
C GLU A 96 -29.09 -13.15 -17.69
N VAL A 97 -30.25 -13.55 -17.15
CA VAL A 97 -30.91 -12.90 -16.00
C VAL A 97 -30.72 -13.79 -14.77
N VAL A 98 -29.90 -13.33 -13.85
CA VAL A 98 -29.66 -13.99 -12.57
C VAL A 98 -30.44 -13.26 -11.49
N VAL A 99 -31.02 -14.03 -10.57
CA VAL A 99 -31.65 -13.48 -9.36
C VAL A 99 -30.57 -12.74 -8.57
N ASP A 100 -30.81 -11.49 -8.22
CA ASP A 100 -29.85 -10.72 -7.45
C ASP A 100 -29.48 -11.44 -6.14
N LEU A 101 -28.25 -11.22 -5.68
CA LEU A 101 -27.73 -11.79 -4.43
C LEU A 101 -28.69 -11.48 -3.28
N ILE A 102 -29.11 -12.51 -2.54
CA ILE A 102 -29.93 -12.33 -1.34
C ILE A 102 -29.07 -11.59 -0.32
N ALA A 103 -29.37 -10.30 -0.11
CA ALA A 103 -28.52 -9.38 0.67
C ALA A 103 -28.15 -9.95 2.05
N GLY A 104 -29.12 -10.51 2.79
CA GLY A 104 -28.86 -11.09 4.12
C GLY A 104 -27.88 -12.26 4.12
N THR A 105 -27.89 -13.10 3.07
CA THR A 105 -26.94 -14.21 2.93
C THR A 105 -25.56 -13.68 2.56
N ALA A 106 -25.48 -12.79 1.58
CA ALA A 106 -24.22 -12.18 1.14
C ALA A 106 -23.53 -11.40 2.27
N GLN A 107 -24.27 -10.66 3.10
CA GLN A 107 -23.73 -9.95 4.26
C GLN A 107 -23.10 -10.89 5.29
N LYS A 108 -23.79 -11.99 5.62
CA LYS A 108 -23.28 -13.00 6.56
C LYS A 108 -21.99 -13.63 6.04
N GLU A 109 -21.95 -13.94 4.75
CA GLU A 109 -20.77 -14.51 4.11
C GLU A 109 -19.58 -13.56 4.08
N ILE A 110 -19.80 -12.29 3.76
CA ILE A 110 -18.74 -11.27 3.80
C ILE A 110 -18.22 -11.09 5.23
N LEU A 111 -19.10 -10.99 6.23
CA LEU A 111 -18.67 -10.83 7.61
C LEU A 111 -17.83 -12.02 8.08
N ARG A 112 -18.29 -13.24 7.78
CA ARG A 112 -17.55 -14.48 8.04
C ARG A 112 -16.17 -14.44 7.39
N PHE A 113 -16.12 -14.12 6.10
CA PHE A 113 -14.88 -13.99 5.33
C PHE A 113 -13.89 -13.02 5.98
N ILE A 114 -14.32 -11.80 6.35
CA ILE A 114 -13.44 -10.79 6.94
C ILE A 114 -12.87 -11.26 8.29
N VAL A 115 -13.72 -11.83 9.14
CA VAL A 115 -13.31 -12.33 10.47
C VAL A 115 -12.32 -13.48 10.33
N GLU A 116 -12.62 -14.45 9.46
CA GLU A 116 -11.74 -15.60 9.20
C GLU A 116 -10.42 -15.15 8.59
N PHE A 117 -10.45 -14.24 7.62
CA PHE A 117 -9.27 -13.67 6.96
C PHE A 117 -8.32 -13.02 7.96
N PHE A 118 -8.81 -12.11 8.80
CA PHE A 118 -7.98 -11.46 9.82
C PHE A 118 -7.47 -12.43 10.87
N SER A 119 -8.32 -13.36 11.32
CA SER A 119 -7.94 -14.34 12.33
C SER A 119 -6.84 -15.27 11.80
N HIS A 120 -6.97 -15.72 10.55
CA HIS A 120 -6.00 -16.57 9.89
C HIS A 120 -4.66 -15.84 9.70
N LYS A 121 -4.67 -14.62 9.16
CA LYS A 121 -3.44 -13.82 9.00
C LYS A 121 -2.75 -13.55 10.34
N LYS A 122 -3.49 -13.12 11.37
CA LYS A 122 -2.92 -12.87 12.71
C LYS A 122 -2.28 -14.12 13.27
N ARG A 123 -2.92 -15.28 13.14
CA ARG A 123 -2.37 -16.56 13.58
C ARG A 123 -1.05 -16.89 12.88
N GLN A 124 -1.00 -16.78 11.55
CA GLN A 124 0.23 -17.03 10.79
C GLN A 124 1.37 -16.08 11.18
N LEU A 125 1.09 -14.79 11.32
CA LEU A 125 2.12 -13.82 11.76
C LEU A 125 2.59 -14.09 13.18
N LEU A 126 1.70 -14.57 14.06
CA LEU A 126 2.06 -14.97 15.42
C LEU A 126 2.91 -16.24 15.41
N GLU A 127 2.57 -17.24 14.60
CA GLU A 127 3.37 -18.47 14.42
C GLU A 127 4.80 -18.12 13.98
N LEU A 128 4.94 -17.26 12.96
CA LEU A 128 6.26 -16.76 12.51
C LEU A 128 7.03 -16.05 13.61
N LEU A 129 6.35 -15.36 14.53
CA LEU A 129 7.00 -14.67 15.65
C LEU A 129 7.41 -15.64 16.76
N LEU A 130 6.57 -16.64 17.06
CA LEU A 130 6.86 -17.69 18.04
C LEU A 130 8.07 -18.53 17.66
N GLU A 131 8.37 -18.67 16.36
CA GLU A 131 9.55 -19.38 15.85
C GLU A 131 10.88 -18.67 16.13
N THR A 132 10.88 -17.41 16.59
CA THR A 132 12.09 -16.56 16.63
C THR A 132 12.81 -16.53 17.99
N ASP A 133 12.31 -17.24 19.00
CA ASP A 133 12.77 -17.15 20.41
C ASP A 133 12.78 -15.71 20.98
N LEU A 134 12.12 -14.76 20.31
CA LEU A 134 12.14 -13.34 20.69
C LEU A 134 11.07 -12.96 21.71
N LEU A 135 10.09 -13.81 21.93
CA LEU A 135 8.99 -13.53 22.85
C LEU A 135 9.45 -13.78 24.29
N PRO A 136 9.07 -12.92 25.27
CA PRO A 136 9.40 -13.13 26.66
C PRO A 136 8.90 -14.50 27.16
N GLU A 137 9.67 -15.20 28.01
CA GLU A 137 9.21 -16.47 28.61
C GLU A 137 7.90 -16.31 29.42
N ASP A 138 7.63 -15.09 29.90
CA ASP A 138 6.45 -14.73 30.69
C ASP A 138 5.18 -14.47 29.84
N VAL A 139 5.13 -14.89 28.56
CA VAL A 139 3.87 -14.84 27.79
C VAL A 139 2.86 -15.80 28.42
N THR A 140 2.01 -15.27 29.27
CA THR A 140 0.84 -15.98 29.81
C THR A 140 -0.16 -16.28 28.70
N GLU A 141 -0.85 -17.42 28.79
CA GLU A 141 -1.93 -17.83 27.86
C GLU A 141 -3.03 -16.75 27.72
N ASP A 142 -3.15 -15.84 28.68
CA ASP A 142 -4.11 -14.74 28.69
C ASP A 142 -3.70 -13.53 27.83
N THR A 143 -2.44 -13.47 27.35
CA THR A 143 -1.98 -12.32 26.57
C THR A 143 -2.54 -12.37 25.15
N SER A 144 -3.34 -11.37 24.78
CA SER A 144 -3.86 -11.26 23.42
C SER A 144 -2.72 -11.28 22.38
N PRO A 145 -2.80 -12.12 21.34
CA PRO A 145 -1.85 -12.09 20.20
C PRO A 145 -1.65 -10.70 19.59
N GLU A 146 -2.67 -9.84 19.69
CA GLU A 146 -2.63 -8.48 19.17
C GLU A 146 -1.63 -7.59 19.89
N THR A 147 -1.32 -7.90 21.15
CA THR A 147 -0.31 -7.18 21.93
C THR A 147 1.06 -7.36 21.29
N PHE A 148 1.49 -8.60 21.04
CA PHE A 148 2.79 -8.89 20.42
C PHE A 148 2.85 -8.42 18.97
N LEU A 149 1.76 -8.65 18.22
CA LEU A 149 1.65 -8.18 16.85
C LEU A 149 1.52 -6.65 16.72
N GLY A 150 1.36 -5.93 17.84
CA GLY A 150 1.38 -4.46 17.91
C GLY A 150 2.74 -3.86 18.27
N LEU A 151 3.70 -4.69 18.69
CA LEU A 151 5.06 -4.26 19.02
C LEU A 151 5.85 -3.90 17.76
N ALA A 152 6.83 -3.00 17.90
CA ALA A 152 7.69 -2.62 16.79
C ALA A 152 8.54 -3.80 16.27
N LEU A 153 8.82 -4.80 17.12
CA LEU A 153 9.60 -6.00 16.79
C LEU A 153 8.90 -6.96 15.84
N ALA A 154 7.57 -6.84 15.68
CA ALA A 154 6.79 -7.65 14.77
C ALA A 154 7.04 -7.17 13.32
N ALA A 155 8.24 -7.47 12.81
CA ALA A 155 8.73 -7.06 11.51
C ALA A 155 8.77 -8.25 10.56
N PHE A 156 7.88 -8.22 9.58
CA PHE A 156 7.72 -9.26 8.58
C PHE A 156 8.19 -8.77 7.23
N GLU A 157 8.61 -9.68 6.38
CA GLU A 157 8.87 -9.40 4.98
C GLU A 157 8.06 -10.30 4.05
N CYS A 158 7.70 -9.78 2.89
CA CYS A 158 7.04 -10.53 1.84
C CYS A 158 7.62 -10.13 0.47
N CYS A 159 7.66 -11.07 -0.47
CA CYS A 159 7.95 -10.83 -1.89
C CYS A 159 9.20 -9.96 -2.14
N GLY A 160 10.29 -10.37 -1.47
CA GLY A 160 11.64 -9.87 -1.71
C GLY A 160 11.96 -8.50 -1.11
N ASN A 161 11.06 -7.52 -1.11
CA ASN A 161 11.45 -6.14 -0.75
C ASN A 161 10.47 -5.40 0.17
N ALA A 162 9.28 -5.95 0.40
CA ALA A 162 8.31 -5.30 1.27
C ALA A 162 8.57 -5.69 2.72
N VAL A 163 8.69 -4.68 3.60
CA VAL A 163 8.79 -4.85 5.05
C VAL A 163 7.51 -4.31 5.67
N PHE A 164 6.89 -5.10 6.51
CA PHE A 164 5.64 -4.80 7.19
C PHE A 164 5.89 -4.81 8.68
N ILE A 165 5.49 -3.73 9.35
CA ILE A 165 5.65 -3.62 10.79
C ILE A 165 4.27 -3.68 11.42
N THR A 166 4.11 -4.56 12.40
CA THR A 166 2.83 -4.94 13.00
C THR A 166 1.88 -5.70 12.06
N TRP A 167 0.87 -6.35 12.64
CA TRP A 167 -0.17 -7.00 11.84
C TRP A 167 -0.98 -6.03 11.00
N LYS A 168 -1.07 -4.74 11.36
CA LYS A 168 -1.88 -3.76 10.63
C LYS A 168 -1.36 -3.56 9.22
N GLU A 169 -0.04 -3.55 9.03
CA GLU A 169 0.58 -3.39 7.71
C GLU A 169 0.63 -4.71 6.93
N ALA A 170 0.94 -5.83 7.59
CA ALA A 170 0.94 -7.15 6.95
C ALA A 170 -0.48 -7.63 6.60
N GLY A 171 -1.48 -7.16 7.34
CA GLY A 171 -2.90 -7.51 7.20
C GLY A 171 -3.46 -7.16 5.82
N ILE A 172 -3.08 -6.01 5.28
CA ILE A 172 -3.56 -5.50 3.98
C ILE A 172 -2.87 -6.11 2.78
N HIS A 173 -1.65 -6.60 2.99
CA HIS A 173 -0.84 -7.02 1.87
C HIS A 173 -1.36 -8.34 1.29
N VAL A 174 -1.58 -8.34 -0.02
CA VAL A 174 -1.93 -9.53 -0.79
C VAL A 174 -0.84 -9.73 -1.82
N CYS A 175 0.16 -10.58 -1.52
CA CYS A 175 1.17 -10.87 -2.52
C CYS A 175 0.60 -11.77 -3.62
N GLN A 176 0.72 -11.32 -4.87
CA GLN A 176 0.33 -12.07 -6.07
C GLN A 176 1.51 -12.79 -6.75
N GLU A 177 2.72 -12.75 -6.18
CA GLU A 177 3.88 -13.39 -6.82
C GLU A 177 3.80 -14.93 -6.74
N GLY A 178 3.55 -15.55 -7.89
CA GLY A 178 4.25 -16.78 -8.29
C GLY A 178 3.54 -18.13 -8.11
N GLY A 179 2.25 -18.19 -7.80
CA GLY A 179 1.53 -19.46 -7.72
C GLY A 179 0.16 -19.42 -8.41
N GLU A 180 -0.16 -20.46 -9.18
CA GLU A 180 -1.56 -20.78 -9.47
C GLU A 180 -2.31 -20.88 -8.14
N MET A 181 -3.41 -20.14 -8.00
CA MET A 181 -4.31 -20.26 -6.84
C MET A 181 -4.64 -21.74 -6.64
N THR A 182 -4.14 -22.33 -5.56
CA THR A 182 -4.47 -23.72 -5.26
C THR A 182 -5.98 -23.81 -4.98
N GLN A 183 -6.63 -24.83 -5.52
CA GLN A 183 -8.10 -25.01 -5.59
C GLN A 183 -8.80 -25.18 -4.21
N HIS A 184 -8.15 -24.85 -3.10
CA HIS A 184 -8.69 -25.03 -1.75
C HIS A 184 -8.83 -23.69 -1.04
N GLY A 185 -9.73 -22.87 -1.58
CA GLY A 185 -10.66 -21.95 -0.89
C GLY A 185 -10.10 -20.75 -0.11
N TRP A 186 -8.91 -20.84 0.47
CA TRP A 186 -8.33 -19.80 1.36
C TRP A 186 -6.80 -19.87 1.41
N GLY A 187 -6.20 -20.91 0.82
CA GLY A 187 -4.77 -21.21 0.87
C GLY A 187 -3.94 -20.38 -0.10
N LEU A 188 -4.05 -19.05 -0.07
CA LEU A 188 -2.92 -18.23 -0.51
C LEU A 188 -1.85 -18.42 0.57
N PRO A 189 -0.74 -19.14 0.32
CA PRO A 189 0.37 -19.10 1.24
C PRO A 189 0.83 -17.66 1.27
N PHE A 190 0.45 -16.91 2.30
CA PHE A 190 1.03 -15.62 2.52
C PHE A 190 2.51 -15.88 2.72
N LEU A 191 3.33 -15.45 1.77
CA LEU A 191 4.78 -15.68 1.76
C LEU A 191 5.48 -14.75 2.75
N PHE A 192 4.85 -14.49 3.89
CA PHE A 192 5.47 -13.78 4.98
C PHE A 192 6.57 -14.63 5.58
N ARG A 193 7.65 -13.95 5.94
CA ARG A 193 8.70 -14.47 6.79
C ARG A 193 8.99 -13.44 7.85
N PHE A 194 9.40 -13.90 9.02
CA PHE A 194 10.03 -13.00 9.98
C PHE A 194 11.31 -12.44 9.35
N SER A 195 11.55 -11.13 9.50
CA SER A 195 12.70 -10.47 8.90
C SER A 195 13.79 -10.21 9.94
N ASP A 196 14.76 -11.13 10.02
CA ASP A 196 15.91 -11.00 10.92
C ASP A 196 16.68 -9.69 10.68
N ALA A 197 16.79 -9.27 9.43
CA ALA A 197 17.47 -8.02 9.07
C ALA A 197 16.72 -6.79 9.62
N ALA A 198 15.39 -6.76 9.51
CA ALA A 198 14.58 -5.70 10.09
C ALA A 198 14.63 -5.72 11.63
N TYR A 199 14.53 -6.90 12.25
CA TYR A 199 14.62 -7.05 13.70
C TYR A 199 15.96 -6.58 14.26
N ASN A 200 17.07 -7.01 13.65
CA ASN A 200 18.41 -6.58 14.06
C ASN A 200 18.62 -5.07 13.89
N ALA A 201 18.07 -4.48 12.82
CA ALA A 201 18.07 -3.04 12.64
C ALA A 201 17.27 -2.33 13.74
N LEU A 202 16.09 -2.85 14.09
CA LEU A 202 15.26 -2.31 15.17
C LEU A 202 15.98 -2.36 16.52
N CYS A 203 16.65 -3.47 16.84
CA CYS A 203 17.43 -3.59 18.09
C CYS A 203 18.52 -2.52 18.17
N LYS A 204 19.25 -2.28 17.09
CA LYS A 204 20.27 -1.21 17.02
C LYS A 204 19.64 0.18 17.20
N LEU A 205 18.53 0.45 16.53
CA LEU A 205 17.82 1.72 16.67
C LEU A 205 17.30 1.93 18.09
N SER A 206 16.77 0.88 18.71
CA SER A 206 16.25 0.91 20.08
C SER A 206 17.37 1.20 21.08
N ALA A 207 18.55 0.59 20.90
CA ALA A 207 19.73 0.89 21.70
C ALA A 207 20.20 2.36 21.55
N ILE A 208 20.19 2.91 20.32
CA ILE A 208 20.53 4.32 20.07
C ILE A 208 19.52 5.27 20.74
N LEU A 209 18.24 4.88 20.77
CA LEU A 209 17.15 5.64 21.37
C LEU A 209 17.01 5.44 22.87
N LEU A 210 17.78 4.52 23.47
CA LEU A 210 17.68 4.12 24.88
C LEU A 210 16.28 3.61 25.25
N VAL A 211 15.66 2.85 24.36
CA VAL A 211 14.35 2.20 24.56
C VAL A 211 14.50 0.69 24.47
N ASP A 212 13.63 -0.03 25.17
CA ASP A 212 13.61 -1.49 25.12
C ASP A 212 12.82 -1.98 23.88
N PRO A 213 13.44 -2.74 22.96
CA PRO A 213 12.77 -3.24 21.77
C PRO A 213 11.61 -4.20 22.08
N GLN A 214 11.61 -4.84 23.25
CA GLN A 214 10.59 -5.83 23.65
C GLN A 214 9.29 -5.22 24.15
N SER A 215 9.30 -3.95 24.55
CA SER A 215 8.12 -3.27 25.10
C SER A 215 7.63 -2.11 24.23
N ILE A 216 8.43 -1.66 23.27
CA ILE A 216 8.09 -0.48 22.47
C ILE A 216 7.11 -0.80 21.33
N SER A 217 6.03 -0.02 21.25
CA SER A 217 5.09 -0.12 20.13
C SER A 217 5.61 0.63 18.91
N ALA A 218 5.11 0.26 17.73
CA ALA A 218 5.43 0.98 16.49
C ALA A 218 5.00 2.47 16.57
N ASN A 219 3.90 2.76 17.25
CA ASN A 219 3.39 4.12 17.43
C ASN A 219 4.28 4.97 18.34
N ASP A 220 4.91 4.37 19.36
CA ASP A 220 5.85 5.07 20.23
C ASP A 220 7.07 5.55 19.44
N LEU A 221 7.65 4.66 18.60
CA LEU A 221 8.76 5.01 17.70
C LEU A 221 8.37 6.08 16.66
N ASP A 222 7.17 5.99 16.10
CA ASP A 222 6.64 7.03 15.19
C ASP A 222 6.54 8.39 15.90
N THR A 223 6.12 8.39 17.16
CA THR A 223 5.96 9.61 17.98
C THR A 223 7.29 10.27 18.33
N LEU A 224 8.36 9.49 18.52
CA LEU A 224 9.71 10.04 18.73
C LEU A 224 10.17 10.90 17.56
N ASN A 225 9.67 10.61 16.34
CA ASN A 225 9.92 11.37 15.11
C ASN A 225 11.41 11.71 14.88
N ARG A 226 12.31 10.80 15.30
CA ARG A 226 13.76 10.94 15.11
C ARG A 226 14.12 10.70 13.65
N ARG A 227 15.32 11.17 13.26
CA ARG A 227 15.88 10.95 11.94
C ARG A 227 17.23 10.26 12.08
N PHE A 228 17.49 9.35 11.16
CA PHE A 228 18.66 8.49 11.16
C PHE A 228 19.39 8.57 9.83
N VAL A 229 20.64 8.13 9.82
CA VAL A 229 21.43 7.88 8.62
C VAL A 229 22.09 6.51 8.73
N CYS A 230 22.38 5.87 7.60
CA CYS A 230 23.22 4.67 7.56
C CYS A 230 24.67 5.07 7.29
N LYS A 231 25.57 4.79 8.24
CA LYS A 231 27.02 5.06 8.16
C LYS A 231 27.77 4.08 7.27
N GLY A 232 27.24 2.86 7.10
CA GLY A 232 27.82 1.85 6.22
C GLY A 232 27.61 2.15 4.73
N CYS A 233 26.61 2.98 4.40
CA CYS A 233 26.34 3.37 3.03
C CYS A 233 27.39 4.32 2.48
N LYS A 234 27.78 4.10 1.22
CA LYS A 234 28.59 5.06 0.46
C LYS A 234 27.84 6.38 0.35
N PHE A 235 28.57 7.48 0.46
CA PHE A 235 27.96 8.79 0.24
C PHE A 235 27.40 8.89 -1.18
N THR A 236 26.16 9.35 -1.26
CA THR A 236 25.48 9.59 -2.53
C THR A 236 25.84 11.00 -3.02
N ARG A 237 25.98 11.16 -4.34
CA ARG A 237 26.11 12.48 -4.96
C ARG A 237 24.74 12.98 -5.38
N HIS A 238 24.39 14.19 -4.94
CA HIS A 238 23.19 14.89 -5.39
C HIS A 238 23.58 16.26 -5.92
N ALA A 239 23.53 16.43 -7.24
CA ALA A 239 24.15 17.55 -7.95
C ALA A 239 25.66 17.68 -7.60
N LEU A 240 26.08 18.79 -6.99
CA LEU A 240 27.48 19.05 -6.61
C LEU A 240 27.81 18.67 -5.16
N MET A 241 26.85 18.12 -4.41
CA MET A 241 27.03 17.77 -2.99
C MET A 241 27.22 16.28 -2.79
N GLN A 242 28.01 15.90 -1.79
CA GLN A 242 28.20 14.52 -1.34
C GLN A 242 27.64 14.35 0.07
N GLY A 243 26.88 13.28 0.31
CA GLY A 243 26.12 13.18 1.55
C GLY A 243 25.33 11.88 1.74
N LEU A 244 24.41 11.91 2.70
CA LEU A 244 23.60 10.78 3.12
C LEU A 244 22.11 11.11 3.05
N LEU A 245 21.27 10.09 2.93
CA LEU A 245 19.82 10.24 2.97
C LEU A 245 19.33 10.07 4.41
N SER A 246 18.55 11.04 4.89
CA SER A 246 17.84 10.92 6.15
C SER A 246 16.71 9.91 6.06
N MET A 247 16.57 9.10 7.11
CA MET A 247 15.57 8.04 7.20
C MET A 247 14.75 8.16 8.48
N THR A 248 13.50 7.73 8.44
CA THR A 248 12.71 7.36 9.61
C THR A 248 13.13 5.98 10.11
N TRP A 249 12.72 5.58 11.32
CA TRP A 249 13.03 4.24 11.82
C TRP A 249 12.46 3.13 10.92
N ARG A 250 11.25 3.32 10.36
CA ARG A 250 10.63 2.38 9.40
C ARG A 250 11.46 2.23 8.13
N GLU A 251 11.95 3.35 7.60
CA GLU A 251 12.81 3.35 6.42
C GLU A 251 14.18 2.72 6.69
N CYS A 252 14.70 2.83 7.92
CA CYS A 252 15.89 2.10 8.33
C CYS A 252 15.66 0.59 8.28
N LEU A 253 14.49 0.09 8.70
CA LEU A 253 14.19 -1.35 8.63
C LEU A 253 14.11 -1.83 7.17
N VAL A 254 13.37 -1.10 6.32
CA VAL A 254 13.30 -1.37 4.87
C VAL A 254 14.71 -1.36 4.26
N HIS A 255 15.52 -0.36 4.62
CA HIS A 255 16.89 -0.24 4.13
C HIS A 255 17.77 -1.43 4.55
N ALA A 256 17.68 -1.89 5.81
CA ALA A 256 18.43 -3.04 6.29
C ALA A 256 18.08 -4.33 5.53
N VAL A 257 16.80 -4.55 5.24
CA VAL A 257 16.33 -5.70 4.43
C VAL A 257 16.80 -5.61 2.98
N GLN A 258 16.80 -4.42 2.40
CA GLN A 258 17.33 -4.21 1.04
C GLN A 258 18.84 -4.49 0.99
N LEU A 259 19.60 -4.10 2.01
CA LEU A 259 21.03 -4.37 2.09
C LEU A 259 21.33 -5.86 2.28
N SER A 260 20.53 -6.60 3.08
CA SER A 260 20.74 -8.04 3.27
C SER A 260 20.51 -8.86 2.01
N LYS A 261 19.78 -8.31 1.04
CA LYS A 261 19.46 -8.92 -0.26
C LYS A 261 20.32 -8.38 -1.41
N SER A 262 21.12 -7.35 -1.15
CA SER A 262 21.98 -6.76 -2.17
C SER A 262 23.09 -7.74 -2.57
N PRO A 263 23.62 -7.64 -3.80
CA PRO A 263 24.76 -8.46 -4.23
C PRO A 263 25.96 -8.31 -3.27
N PRO A 264 26.82 -9.34 -3.14
CA PRO A 264 27.94 -9.32 -2.20
C PRO A 264 28.85 -8.08 -2.29
N GLN A 265 29.01 -7.46 -3.48
CA GLN A 265 29.82 -6.25 -3.63
C GLN A 265 29.22 -4.98 -2.98
N ASP A 266 27.92 -4.96 -2.75
CA ASP A 266 27.18 -3.83 -2.16
C ASP A 266 26.64 -4.16 -0.77
N GLN A 267 26.72 -5.43 -0.38
CA GLN A 267 26.33 -5.92 0.93
C GLN A 267 27.25 -5.32 1.99
N HIS A 268 26.66 -4.56 2.89
CA HIS A 268 27.30 -4.09 4.11
C HIS A 268 26.32 -4.17 5.26
N VAL A 269 26.85 -4.24 6.47
CA VAL A 269 26.02 -4.23 7.67
C VAL A 269 25.40 -2.85 7.82
N ALA A 270 24.07 -2.80 7.93
CA ALA A 270 23.37 -1.57 8.23
C ALA A 270 23.82 -1.05 9.61
N GLU A 271 24.48 0.10 9.60
CA GLU A 271 24.98 0.80 10.78
C GLU A 271 24.29 2.15 10.87
N PHE A 272 23.37 2.28 11.82
CA PHE A 272 22.60 3.51 11.96
C PHE A 272 23.25 4.48 12.94
N ASP A 273 23.04 5.77 12.68
CA ASP A 273 23.32 6.83 13.63
C ASP A 273 22.12 7.76 13.73
N ILE A 274 21.92 8.37 14.90
CA ILE A 274 20.86 9.33 15.15
C ILE A 274 21.34 10.74 14.82
N LEU A 275 20.51 11.48 14.10
CA LEU A 275 20.79 12.88 13.83
C LEU A 275 20.52 13.70 15.09
N THR A 276 21.36 14.71 15.32
CA THR A 276 21.17 15.66 16.42
C THR A 276 19.81 16.35 16.32
N GLU A 277 19.33 16.90 17.44
CA GLU A 277 18.03 17.58 17.45
C GLU A 277 17.96 18.75 16.49
N ASP A 278 19.08 19.48 16.36
CA ASP A 278 19.15 20.63 15.47
C ASP A 278 19.08 20.22 14.00
N VAL A 279 19.77 19.15 13.62
CA VAL A 279 19.71 18.62 12.26
C VAL A 279 18.33 18.03 11.98
N THR A 280 17.75 17.31 12.94
CA THR A 280 16.39 16.76 12.83
C THR A 280 15.35 17.87 12.65
N LYS A 281 15.36 18.92 13.48
CA LYS A 281 14.48 20.10 13.33
C LYS A 281 14.65 20.76 11.97
N SER A 282 15.89 20.87 11.50
CA SER A 282 16.22 21.39 10.18
C SER A 282 15.64 20.56 9.04
N ILE A 283 15.75 19.24 9.11
CA ILE A 283 15.18 18.31 8.13
C ILE A 283 13.66 18.39 8.14
N LEU A 284 13.04 18.33 9.32
CA LEU A 284 11.59 18.42 9.47
C LEU A 284 11.03 19.74 8.90
N ALA A 285 11.80 20.83 8.93
CA ALA A 285 11.39 22.12 8.38
C ALA A 285 11.38 22.17 6.84
N VAL A 286 12.11 21.27 6.16
CA VAL A 286 12.18 21.20 4.69
C VAL A 286 11.48 19.96 4.13
N GLU A 287 11.28 18.96 4.96
CA GLU A 287 10.59 17.72 4.64
C GLU A 287 9.15 18.05 4.19
N GLN A 288 8.77 17.53 3.03
CA GLN A 288 7.40 17.68 2.59
C GLN A 288 6.50 16.86 3.51
N PRO A 289 5.34 17.39 3.92
CA PRO A 289 4.41 16.61 4.73
C PRO A 289 4.09 15.31 4.00
N PHE A 290 4.26 14.19 4.69
CA PHE A 290 4.04 12.87 4.14
C PHE A 290 3.03 12.11 5.01
N PRO A 291 2.02 11.44 4.41
CA PRO A 291 1.67 11.47 2.98
C PRO A 291 1.31 12.88 2.48
N SER A 292 1.38 13.12 1.16
CA SER A 292 1.15 14.47 0.63
C SER A 292 -0.28 14.94 0.92
N PRO A 293 -0.50 16.17 1.43
CA PRO A 293 -1.83 16.72 1.62
C PRO A 293 -2.63 16.86 0.32
N ALA A 294 -1.94 16.89 -0.82
CA ALA A 294 -2.53 17.05 -2.16
C ALA A 294 -2.93 15.72 -2.81
N GLU A 295 -2.47 14.59 -2.29
CA GLU A 295 -2.88 13.28 -2.77
C GLU A 295 -4.36 13.05 -2.50
N LYS A 296 -5.05 12.42 -3.45
CA LYS A 296 -6.44 12.00 -3.32
C LYS A 296 -6.48 10.60 -2.73
N ASN A 297 -6.00 10.45 -1.49
CA ASN A 297 -5.95 9.20 -0.73
C ASN A 297 -6.34 9.42 0.74
N TRP A 298 -6.92 10.58 1.08
CA TRP A 298 -7.39 10.87 2.43
C TRP A 298 -8.87 10.56 2.57
N CYS A 299 -9.25 10.07 3.74
CA CYS A 299 -10.58 9.59 4.03
C CYS A 299 -11.01 10.05 5.42
N CYS A 300 -12.30 10.35 5.60
CA CYS A 300 -12.85 10.64 6.93
C CYS A 300 -13.05 9.33 7.71
N ARG A 301 -12.73 9.33 9.01
CA ARG A 301 -12.94 8.16 9.90
C ARG A 301 -14.26 8.21 10.66
N HIS A 302 -15.21 9.05 10.23
CA HIS A 302 -16.55 9.16 10.83
C HIS A 302 -17.68 8.90 9.83
N CYS A 303 -17.31 8.80 8.55
CA CYS A 303 -18.25 8.75 7.45
C CYS A 303 -17.89 7.62 6.51
N HIS A 304 -18.92 6.90 6.09
CA HIS A 304 -18.80 5.88 5.06
C HIS A 304 -18.98 6.44 3.65
N ILE A 305 -19.48 7.68 3.54
CA ILE A 305 -19.84 8.35 2.28
C ILE A 305 -18.60 8.76 1.46
N PHE A 306 -17.42 8.85 2.08
CA PHE A 306 -16.15 9.08 1.37
C PHE A 306 -15.64 7.79 0.72
N SER A 307 -16.45 7.25 -0.20
CA SER A 307 -16.09 6.16 -1.12
C SER A 307 -14.83 6.49 -1.90
N ASP A 308 -14.74 7.76 -2.31
CA ASP A 308 -13.68 8.25 -3.15
C ASP A 308 -12.66 8.95 -2.24
N PRO A 309 -11.41 8.50 -2.25
CA PRO A 309 -10.38 9.16 -1.48
C PRO A 309 -10.19 10.60 -1.99
N VAL A 310 -10.03 11.53 -1.05
CA VAL A 310 -9.99 12.97 -1.31
C VAL A 310 -8.68 13.59 -0.85
N LYS A 311 -8.53 14.90 -1.06
CA LYS A 311 -7.40 15.63 -0.51
C LYS A 311 -7.55 15.79 1.00
N LYS A 312 -6.42 15.95 1.71
CA LYS A 312 -6.43 16.15 3.18
C LYS A 312 -7.30 17.32 3.63
N ALA A 313 -7.24 18.44 2.91
CA ALA A 313 -8.05 19.62 3.22
C ALA A 313 -9.55 19.36 3.10
N GLU A 314 -9.96 18.56 2.11
CA GLU A 314 -11.36 18.17 1.89
C GLU A 314 -11.84 17.23 2.99
N ALA A 315 -11.02 16.25 3.39
CA ALA A 315 -11.32 15.37 4.53
C ALA A 315 -11.47 16.14 5.86
N ILE A 316 -10.58 17.11 6.13
CA ILE A 316 -10.66 17.98 7.31
C ILE A 316 -11.91 18.86 7.27
N ALA A 317 -12.20 19.47 6.11
CA ALA A 317 -13.38 20.31 5.94
C ALA A 317 -14.66 19.50 6.17
N HIS A 318 -14.72 18.28 5.63
CA HIS A 318 -15.83 17.37 5.85
C HIS A 318 -15.99 16.98 7.32
N ALA A 319 -14.91 16.57 8.01
CA ALA A 319 -14.96 16.26 9.43
C ALA A 319 -15.52 17.43 10.28
N ARG A 320 -15.16 18.67 9.91
CA ARG A 320 -15.70 19.87 10.55
C ARG A 320 -17.19 20.08 10.30
N THR A 321 -17.64 19.96 9.05
CA THR A 321 -19.01 20.35 8.67
C THR A 321 -20.02 19.23 8.88
N ALA A 322 -19.70 17.99 8.47
CA ALA A 322 -20.61 16.87 8.55
C ALA A 322 -20.68 16.24 9.95
N HIS A 323 -19.57 16.30 10.70
CA HIS A 323 -19.47 15.70 12.03
C HIS A 323 -19.30 16.71 13.16
N SER A 324 -19.34 18.01 12.86
CA SER A 324 -19.19 19.09 13.85
C SER A 324 -17.89 19.03 14.68
N ILE A 325 -16.82 18.43 14.13
CA ILE A 325 -15.53 18.29 14.82
C ILE A 325 -14.69 19.54 14.59
N LYS A 326 -14.59 20.43 15.59
CA LYS A 326 -13.90 21.73 15.46
C LYS A 326 -12.44 21.62 15.02
N ALA A 327 -11.70 20.69 15.61
CA ALA A 327 -10.28 20.47 15.34
C ALA A 327 -10.03 18.98 15.03
N PRO A 328 -10.29 18.54 13.78
CA PRO A 328 -10.07 17.15 13.39
C PRO A 328 -8.62 16.73 13.59
N VAL A 329 -8.41 15.53 14.12
CA VAL A 329 -7.11 14.94 14.42
C VAL A 329 -6.79 13.84 13.39
N SER A 330 -5.59 13.89 12.82
CA SER A 330 -5.11 12.86 11.88
C SER A 330 -5.00 11.52 12.57
N GLY A 331 -5.41 10.44 11.90
CA GLY A 331 -5.50 9.09 12.47
C GLY A 331 -6.74 8.85 13.32
N LYS A 332 -7.42 9.89 13.84
CA LYS A 332 -8.64 9.74 14.62
C LYS A 332 -9.89 10.11 13.84
N ASP A 333 -9.92 11.31 13.25
CA ASP A 333 -11.10 11.87 12.58
C ASP A 333 -11.00 11.81 11.04
N PHE A 334 -9.77 11.78 10.54
CA PHE A 334 -9.44 11.53 9.15
C PHE A 334 -8.12 10.78 9.09
N ALA A 335 -7.91 9.96 8.06
CA ALA A 335 -6.68 9.20 7.87
C ALA A 335 -6.27 9.20 6.41
N TYR A 336 -5.00 8.88 6.16
CA TYR A 336 -4.55 8.51 4.85
C TYR A 336 -4.87 7.02 4.63
N CYS A 337 -5.66 6.73 3.62
CA CYS A 337 -6.00 5.39 3.21
C CYS A 337 -4.83 4.87 2.34
N ALA A 338 -3.84 4.26 2.99
CA ALA A 338 -2.67 3.69 2.30
C ALA A 338 -3.08 2.53 1.39
N THR A 339 -2.43 2.42 0.25
CA THR A 339 -2.58 1.33 -0.71
C THR A 339 -1.20 0.72 -0.97
N GLU A 340 -1.15 -0.44 -1.62
CA GLU A 340 0.12 -1.05 -2.05
C GLU A 340 0.93 -0.13 -2.98
N HIS A 341 0.25 0.82 -3.63
CA HIS A 341 0.83 1.83 -4.52
C HIS A 341 1.04 3.18 -3.83
N SER A 342 0.94 3.24 -2.50
CA SER A 342 1.23 4.48 -1.79
C SER A 342 2.66 4.94 -2.07
N PRO A 343 2.86 6.25 -2.32
CA PRO A 343 4.17 6.77 -2.67
C PRO A 343 5.13 6.57 -1.51
N ILE A 344 6.40 6.36 -1.83
CA ILE A 344 7.46 6.33 -0.82
C ILE A 344 7.75 7.78 -0.41
N ARG A 345 7.93 8.01 0.89
CA ARG A 345 8.33 9.31 1.43
C ARG A 345 9.63 9.78 0.75
N PRO A 346 9.67 10.99 0.17
CA PRO A 346 10.91 11.55 -0.34
C PRO A 346 11.92 11.77 0.80
N ARG A 347 13.05 11.06 0.76
CA ARG A 347 14.11 11.21 1.77
C ARG A 347 14.83 12.54 1.59
N VAL A 348 15.13 13.22 2.69
CA VAL A 348 15.89 14.49 2.64
C VAL A 348 17.38 14.17 2.62
N PHE A 349 18.09 14.70 1.63
CA PHE A 349 19.53 14.58 1.50
C PHE A 349 20.26 15.54 2.45
N ILE A 350 21.25 15.02 3.16
CA ILE A 350 22.12 15.76 4.08
C ILE A 350 23.51 15.76 3.46
N GLY A 351 23.99 16.92 3.01
CA GLY A 351 25.38 17.04 2.55
C GLY A 351 26.35 16.88 3.72
N LEU A 352 27.57 16.45 3.45
CA LEU A 352 28.64 16.33 4.46
C LEU A 352 29.84 17.22 4.14
N ASP A 353 29.82 17.88 2.98
CA ASP A 353 30.86 18.81 2.56
C ASP A 353 30.69 20.20 3.21
N GLU A 354 31.77 20.97 3.25
CA GLU A 354 31.80 22.33 3.79
C GLU A 354 30.87 23.31 3.06
N ASN A 355 30.37 22.93 1.88
CA ASN A 355 29.45 23.73 1.07
C ASN A 355 27.99 23.34 1.31
N SER A 356 27.71 22.47 2.28
CA SER A 356 26.38 21.97 2.58
C SER A 356 25.91 22.39 3.96
N ASN A 357 24.59 22.35 4.17
CA ASN A 357 23.95 22.58 5.46
C ASN A 357 24.17 23.97 6.09
N HIS A 358 24.29 25.02 5.30
CA HIS A 358 24.38 26.37 5.83
C HIS A 358 23.01 26.91 6.25
N ARG A 359 22.98 27.72 7.31
CA ARG A 359 21.78 28.43 7.79
C ARG A 359 21.90 29.92 7.51
N CYS A 360 20.82 30.54 7.06
CA CYS A 360 20.75 31.99 6.92
C CYS A 360 20.49 32.63 8.29
N LEU A 361 21.47 33.39 8.80
CA LEU A 361 21.37 34.09 10.08
C LEU A 361 20.46 35.34 10.04
N ARG A 362 20.08 35.81 8.85
CA ARG A 362 19.16 36.95 8.66
C ARG A 362 17.69 36.53 8.67
N CYS A 363 17.41 35.24 8.53
CA CYS A 363 16.04 34.74 8.63
C CYS A 363 15.59 34.72 10.10
N PRO A 364 14.30 35.01 10.39
CA PRO A 364 13.73 34.75 11.71
C PRO A 364 13.99 33.29 12.12
N ALA A 365 14.14 33.02 13.42
CA ALA A 365 14.47 31.69 13.94
C ALA A 365 13.55 30.57 13.40
N SER A 366 12.29 30.88 13.09
CA SER A 366 11.33 29.94 12.49
C SER A 366 11.61 29.59 11.01
N LYS A 367 12.35 30.45 10.29
CA LYS A 367 12.74 30.27 8.87
C LYS A 367 14.23 29.95 8.69
N SER A 368 15.06 30.14 9.72
CA SER A 368 16.50 29.84 9.69
C SER A 368 16.83 28.35 9.84
N LEU A 369 15.82 27.51 10.11
CA LEU A 369 15.99 26.05 10.22
C LEU A 369 16.33 25.38 8.88
N ARG A 370 16.08 26.04 7.75
CA ARG A 370 16.42 25.48 6.44
C ARG A 370 17.92 25.40 6.24
N LEU A 371 18.39 24.20 5.89
CA LEU A 371 19.75 23.92 5.47
C LEU A 371 19.88 24.21 3.97
N TRP A 372 20.89 24.98 3.60
CA TRP A 372 21.17 25.39 2.22
C TRP A 372 22.53 24.88 1.77
N GLY A 373 22.64 24.48 0.52
CA GLY A 373 23.93 24.48 -0.16
C GLY A 373 24.44 25.92 -0.31
N LYS A 374 25.75 26.13 -0.08
CA LYS A 374 26.41 27.45 -0.11
C LYS A 374 26.13 28.17 -1.42
N GLU A 375 26.30 27.45 -2.53
CA GLU A 375 26.09 27.95 -3.88
C GLU A 375 25.20 27.00 -4.68
N PRO A 376 24.27 27.49 -5.53
CA PRO A 376 23.83 28.88 -5.64
C PRO A 376 22.71 29.22 -4.64
N ALA A 377 22.22 28.26 -3.87
CA ALA A 377 20.93 28.37 -3.18
C ALA A 377 20.96 29.38 -2.02
N LEU A 378 21.96 29.32 -1.14
CA LEU A 378 22.09 30.30 -0.05
C LEU A 378 22.39 31.70 -0.59
N LEU A 379 23.31 31.84 -1.53
CA LEU A 379 23.64 33.14 -2.12
C LEU A 379 22.41 33.79 -2.77
N ARG A 380 21.63 33.02 -3.56
CA ARG A 380 20.38 33.52 -4.14
C ARG A 380 19.40 33.96 -3.06
N HIS A 381 19.23 33.16 -2.01
CA HIS A 381 18.37 33.51 -0.88
C HIS A 381 18.81 34.80 -0.17
N LEU A 382 20.12 35.04 -0.04
CA LEU A 382 20.68 36.25 0.56
C LEU A 382 20.59 37.48 -0.36
N LEU A 383 20.50 37.31 -1.68
CA LEU A 383 20.32 38.39 -2.65
C LEU A 383 18.85 38.79 -2.79
N ASP A 384 17.92 37.84 -2.64
CA ASP A 384 16.48 38.09 -2.70
C ASP A 384 15.93 38.80 -1.44
N ARG A 385 16.76 39.08 -0.44
CA ARG A 385 16.40 39.65 0.87
C ARG A 385 17.28 40.82 1.26
#